data_AF-A0A8T1D724-F1
#
_entry.id   AF-A0A8T1D724-F1
#
_cell.length_a   1.000
_cell.length_b   1.000
_cell.length_c   1.000
_cell.angle_alpha   90.00
_cell.angle_beta   90.00
_cell.angle_gamma   90.00
#
_symmetry.space_group_name_H-M   'P 1'
#
loop_
_entity.id
_entity.type
_entity.pdbx_description
1 polymer ?
#
loop_
_entity_poly.entity_id
_entity_poly.type
_entity_poly.pdbx_seq_one_letter_code
_entity_poly.pdbx_strand_id
1 'polypeptide(L)'
;MAPKMRPMMWSSVTTGDQAHTGDFMASEGSRIIAEVEAVAGFGKVIAVVSGNAANMKKAERLVEAKHPNVVFNGCPAHTMNLLLKNMFKIDFFLRTS
;
A
#
# COMPACT_ATOMS: atom_id res chain seq x y z
N MET A 1 -13.51 8.68 7.08
CA MET A 1 -13.60 9.05 5.64
C MET A 1 -14.52 10.28 5.57
N ALA A 2 -14.06 11.40 5.02
CA ALA A 2 -14.84 12.64 5.06
C ALA A 2 -16.15 12.47 4.26
N PRO A 3 -17.35 12.73 4.83
CA PRO A 3 -18.64 12.40 4.20
C PRO A 3 -18.90 13.03 2.82
N LYS A 4 -18.11 14.03 2.42
CA LYS A 4 -18.29 14.80 1.17
C LYS A 4 -17.27 14.50 0.07
N MET A 5 -16.26 13.65 0.31
CA MET A 5 -15.20 13.39 -0.67
C MET A 5 -15.40 11.99 -1.30
N ARG A 6 -15.67 11.97 -2.61
CA ARG A 6 -15.78 10.71 -3.35
C ARG A 6 -14.38 10.18 -3.65
N PRO A 7 -14.11 8.87 -3.46
CA PRO A 7 -12.84 8.29 -3.88
C PRO A 7 -12.67 8.46 -5.40
N MET A 8 -11.45 8.78 -5.82
CA MET A 8 -11.07 8.95 -7.22
C MET A 8 -10.00 7.93 -7.56
N MET A 9 -10.16 7.26 -8.70
CA MET A 9 -9.05 6.53 -9.31
C MET A 9 -8.12 7.53 -9.98
N TRP A 10 -6.93 7.73 -9.41
CA TRP A 10 -5.97 8.72 -9.92
C TRP A 10 -5.31 8.28 -11.23
N SER A 11 -4.79 7.05 -11.25
CA SER A 11 -4.07 6.51 -12.40
C SER A 11 -4.01 4.98 -12.35
N SER A 12 -3.95 4.33 -13.51
CA SER A 12 -3.59 2.93 -13.65
C SER A 12 -2.42 2.82 -14.62
N VAL A 13 -1.36 2.13 -14.23
CA VAL A 13 -0.15 1.98 -15.04
C VAL A 13 0.18 0.50 -15.19
N THR A 14 0.43 0.08 -16.42
CA THR A 14 0.91 -1.27 -16.73
C THR A 14 2.43 -1.27 -16.63
N THR A 15 2.99 -2.14 -15.80
CA THR A 15 4.45 -2.23 -15.58
C THR A 15 5.20 -2.94 -16.71
N GLY A 16 4.49 -3.55 -17.66
CA GLY A 16 5.08 -4.37 -18.72
C GLY A 16 5.95 -5.47 -18.14
N ASP A 17 7.14 -5.65 -18.71
CA ASP A 17 8.13 -6.67 -18.31
C ASP A 17 8.99 -6.26 -17.11
N GLN A 18 8.74 -5.08 -16.50
CA GLN A 18 9.53 -4.63 -15.36
C GLN A 18 9.23 -5.49 -14.13
N ALA A 19 10.29 -6.06 -13.55
CA ALA A 19 10.18 -6.76 -12.29
C ALA A 19 9.72 -5.80 -11.19
N HIS A 20 8.73 -6.22 -10.39
CA HIS A 20 8.20 -5.46 -9.26
C HIS A 20 9.16 -5.50 -8.07
N THR A 21 10.39 -5.01 -8.27
CA THR A 21 11.39 -4.86 -7.22
C THR A 21 10.98 -3.75 -6.26
N GLY A 22 11.48 -3.79 -5.03
CA GLY A 22 11.15 -2.74 -4.06
C GLY A 22 11.62 -1.35 -4.48
N ASP A 23 12.73 -1.25 -5.22
CA ASP A 23 13.25 0.04 -5.69
C ASP A 23 12.36 0.63 -6.80
N PHE A 24 11.92 -0.21 -7.75
CA PHE A 24 11.00 0.19 -8.81
C PHE A 24 9.63 0.63 -8.24
N MET A 25 9.10 -0.13 -7.29
CA MET A 25 7.84 0.22 -6.65
C MET A 25 7.95 1.49 -5.80
N ALA A 26 9.12 1.76 -5.19
CA ALA A 26 9.37 3.00 -4.47
C ALA A 26 9.47 4.21 -5.40
N SER A 27 10.08 4.06 -6.57
CA SER A 27 10.15 5.14 -7.57
C SER A 27 8.76 5.49 -8.09
N GLU A 28 7.95 4.49 -8.42
CA GLU A 28 6.57 4.72 -8.87
C GLU A 28 5.70 5.33 -7.76
N GLY A 29 5.79 4.82 -6.53
CA GLY A 29 5.08 5.41 -5.38
C GLY A 29 5.46 6.88 -5.16
N SER A 30 6.75 7.20 -5.24
CA SER A 30 7.24 8.58 -5.12
C SER A 30 6.77 9.48 -6.25
N ARG A 31 6.70 8.95 -7.49
CA ARG A 31 6.20 9.69 -8.65
C ARG A 31 4.73 10.05 -8.45
N ILE A 32 3.90 9.10 -8.04
CA ILE A 32 2.47 9.32 -7.79
C ILE A 32 2.24 10.32 -6.65
N ILE A 33 3.01 10.24 -5.56
CA ILE A 33 2.94 11.22 -4.47
C ILE A 33 3.21 12.64 -5.01
N ALA A 34 4.28 12.81 -5.78
CA ALA A 34 4.62 14.11 -6.35
C ALA A 34 3.54 14.65 -7.30
N GLU A 35 2.93 13.79 -8.12
CA GLU A 35 1.83 14.16 -9.02
C GLU A 35 0.59 14.63 -8.26
N VAL A 36 0.19 13.90 -7.20
CA VAL A 36 -0.95 14.27 -6.37
C VAL A 36 -0.68 15.58 -5.64
N GLU A 37 0.53 15.75 -5.08
CA GLU A 37 0.91 16.96 -4.36
C GLU A 37 1.05 18.18 -5.27
N ALA A 38 1.42 18.01 -6.54
CA ALA A 38 1.43 19.10 -7.52
C ALA A 38 0.04 19.72 -7.73
N VAL A 39 -1.04 18.94 -7.55
CA VAL A 39 -2.43 19.39 -7.71
C VAL A 39 -3.08 19.76 -6.38
N ALA A 40 -2.87 18.95 -5.34
CA ALA A 40 -3.50 19.13 -4.03
C ALA A 40 -2.75 20.12 -3.12
N GLY A 41 -1.46 20.32 -3.38
CA GLY A 41 -0.51 21.05 -2.54
C GLY A 41 0.51 20.12 -1.89
N PHE A 42 1.72 20.65 -1.66
CA PHE A 42 2.80 19.94 -0.98
C PHE A 42 2.39 19.49 0.43
N GLY A 43 2.79 18.27 0.80
CA GLY A 43 2.49 17.69 2.12
C GLY A 43 1.03 17.27 2.33
N LYS A 44 0.20 17.23 1.27
CA LYS A 44 -1.21 16.83 1.37
C LYS A 44 -1.40 15.33 1.28
N VAL A 45 -0.41 14.60 0.78
CA VAL A 45 -0.40 13.14 0.91
C VAL A 45 0.16 12.83 2.30
N ILE A 46 -0.66 12.20 3.14
CA ILE A 46 -0.30 11.88 4.54
C ILE A 46 -0.16 10.38 4.80
N ALA A 47 -0.75 9.54 3.94
CA ALA A 47 -0.74 8.11 4.11
C ALA A 47 -0.80 7.39 2.77
N VAL A 48 -0.08 6.28 2.66
CA VAL A 48 -0.15 5.35 1.53
C VAL A 48 -0.42 3.95 2.07
N VAL A 49 -1.36 3.25 1.43
CA VAL A 49 -1.71 1.86 1.77
C VAL A 49 -1.25 0.96 0.63
N SER A 50 -0.43 -0.05 0.92
CA SER A 50 0.11 -0.95 -0.09
C SER A 50 0.06 -2.43 0.33
N GLY A 51 0.20 -3.35 -0.62
CA GLY A 51 0.22 -4.79 -0.33
C GLY A 51 1.41 -5.20 0.54
N ASN A 52 1.27 -6.23 1.38
CA ASN A 52 2.32 -6.61 2.35
C ASN A 52 3.44 -7.50 1.78
N ALA A 53 3.59 -7.58 0.44
CA ALA A 53 4.63 -8.39 -0.20
C ALA A 53 6.03 -7.86 0.17
N ALA A 54 7.06 -8.72 0.16
CA ALA A 54 8.41 -8.35 0.60
C ALA A 54 8.98 -7.13 -0.15
N ASN A 55 8.77 -7.09 -1.47
CA ASN A 55 9.21 -5.95 -2.29
C ASN A 55 8.45 -4.67 -1.96
N MET A 56 7.16 -4.76 -1.65
CA MET A 56 6.38 -3.60 -1.21
C MET A 56 6.82 -3.11 0.16
N LYS A 57 7.16 -3.99 1.11
CA LYS A 57 7.76 -3.58 2.39
C LYS A 57 9.11 -2.88 2.23
N LYS A 58 9.93 -3.31 1.26
CA LYS A 58 11.16 -2.58 0.90
C LYS A 58 10.81 -1.20 0.34
N ALA A 59 9.83 -1.15 -0.56
CA ALA A 59 9.39 0.09 -1.17
C ALA A 59 8.85 1.10 -0.14
N GLU A 60 8.01 0.66 0.79
CA GLU A 60 7.47 1.44 1.91
C GLU A 60 8.59 2.18 2.64
N ARG A 61 9.63 1.45 3.09
CA ARG A 61 10.77 2.05 3.79
C ARG A 61 11.51 3.10 2.98
N LEU A 62 11.67 2.86 1.68
CA LEU A 62 12.35 3.80 0.78
C LEU A 62 11.51 5.06 0.55
N VAL A 63 10.19 4.94 0.46
CA VAL A 63 9.31 6.09 0.27
C VAL A 63 9.17 6.88 1.56
N GLU A 64 9.03 6.25 2.72
CA GLU A 64 9.02 6.95 4.03
C GLU A 64 10.31 7.74 4.26
N ALA A 65 11.47 7.19 3.87
CA ALA A 65 12.74 7.89 3.95
C ALA A 65 12.79 9.13 3.05
N LYS A 66 12.07 9.13 1.93
CA LYS A 66 12.04 10.23 0.95
C LYS A 66 10.93 11.26 1.23
N HIS A 67 9.83 10.83 1.82
CA HIS A 67 8.64 11.64 2.10
C HIS A 67 8.28 11.52 3.60
N PRO A 68 8.97 12.24 4.49
CA PRO A 68 8.83 12.08 5.94
C PRO A 68 7.44 12.46 6.48
N ASN A 69 6.62 13.15 5.69
CA ASN A 69 5.23 13.49 6.00
C ASN A 69 4.23 12.35 5.67
N VAL A 70 4.68 11.28 5.03
CA VAL A 70 3.83 10.17 4.59
C VAL A 70 4.03 8.97 5.51
N VAL A 71 2.94 8.43 6.03
CA VAL A 71 2.94 7.17 6.79
C VAL A 71 2.53 6.02 5.86
N PHE A 72 3.34 4.96 5.80
CA PHE A 72 2.95 3.76 5.06
C PHE A 72 2.24 2.74 5.95
N ASN A 73 1.19 2.15 5.39
CA ASN A 73 0.44 1.09 6.02
C ASN A 73 0.33 -0.11 5.08
N GLY A 74 0.50 -1.31 5.64
CA GLY A 74 0.19 -2.54 4.92
C GLY A 74 -1.31 -2.65 4.63
N CYS A 75 -1.67 -3.44 3.62
CA CYS A 75 -3.02 -3.62 3.15
C CYS A 75 -3.86 -4.36 4.21
N PRO A 76 -4.92 -3.72 4.73
CA PRO A 76 -5.80 -4.35 5.71
C PRO A 76 -6.46 -5.62 5.17
N ALA A 77 -6.88 -5.60 3.89
CA ALA A 77 -7.51 -6.75 3.26
C ALA A 77 -6.58 -7.97 3.19
N HIS A 78 -5.31 -7.76 2.82
CA HIS A 78 -4.33 -8.84 2.80
C HIS A 78 -4.07 -9.37 4.22
N THR A 79 -3.94 -8.46 5.19
CA THR A 79 -3.73 -8.81 6.60
C THR A 79 -4.90 -9.63 7.16
N MET A 80 -6.14 -9.22 6.91
CA MET A 80 -7.35 -9.94 7.33
C MET A 80 -7.42 -11.33 6.67
N ASN A 81 -7.11 -11.44 5.38
CA ASN A 81 -7.08 -12.72 4.68
C ASN A 81 -6.06 -13.69 5.29
N LEU A 82 -4.87 -13.22 5.65
CA LEU A 82 -3.87 -14.06 6.34
C LEU A 82 -4.29 -14.42 7.77
N LEU A 83 -4.87 -13.47 8.50
CA LEU A 83 -5.39 -13.71 9.85
C LEU A 83 -6.45 -14.81 9.84
N LEU A 84 -7.46 -14.71 8.97
CA LEU A 84 -8.51 -15.70 8.84
C LEU A 84 -7.96 -17.07 8.44
N LYS A 85 -7.05 -17.11 7.45
CA LYS A 85 -6.37 -18.36 7.05
C LYS A 85 -5.64 -19.02 8.21
N ASN A 86 -5.04 -18.25 9.10
CA ASN A 86 -4.34 -18.78 10.27
C ASN A 86 -5.33 -19.23 11.36
N MET A 87 -6.41 -18.47 11.60
CA MET A 87 -7.46 -18.87 12.54
C MET A 87 -8.05 -20.23 12.16
N PHE A 88 -8.35 -20.46 10.89
CA PHE A 88 -8.87 -21.76 10.42
C PHE A 88 -7.87 -22.92 10.51
N LYS A 89 -6.59 -22.64 10.75
CA LYS A 89 -5.57 -23.67 10.98
C LYS A 89 -5.37 -24.01 12.47
N ILE A 90 -6.04 -23.30 13.38
CA ILE A 90 -5.98 -23.61 14.80
C ILE A 90 -6.79 -24.90 15.04
N ASP A 91 -6.22 -25.85 15.78
CA ASP A 91 -6.80 -27.18 16.06
C ASP A 91 -8.27 -27.15 16.50
N PHE A 92 -8.66 -26.10 17.22
CA PHE A 92 -10.04 -25.86 17.62
C PHE A 92 -11.01 -25.86 16.43
N PHE A 93 -10.66 -25.19 15.34
CA PHE A 93 -11.50 -25.10 14.13
C PHE A 93 -11.36 -26.33 13.22
N LEU A 94 -10.25 -27.06 13.31
CA LEU A 94 -10.04 -28.32 12.58
C LEU A 94 -10.84 -29.50 13.15
N ARG A 95 -11.27 -29.42 14.42
CA ARG A 95 -12.05 -30.49 15.10
C ARG A 95 -13.56 -30.36 14.94
N THR A 96 -14.05 -29.25 14.40
CA THR A 96 -15.49 -28.95 14.27
C THR A 96 -16.01 -29.03 12.82
N SER A 97 -15.16 -29.42 11.86
CA SER A 97 -15.48 -29.55 10.43
C SER A 97 -15.51 -31.00 9.97
#